data_AF-A0A0S8J0F8-F1
#
_entry.id   AF-A0A0S8J0F8-F1
#
_cell.length_a   1.000
_cell.length_b   1.000
_cell.length_c   1.000
_cell.angle_alpha   90.00
_cell.angle_beta   90.00
_cell.angle_gamma   90.00
#
_symmetry.space_group_name_H-M   'P 1'
#
loop_
_entity.id
_entity.type
_entity.pdbx_description
1 polymer ?
#
loop_
_entity_poly.entity_id
_entity_poly.type
_entity_poly.pdbx_seq_one_letter_code
_entity_poly.pdbx_strand_id
1 'polypeptide(L)'
;MKYLWLLIAIVLAFWVYNDAKKRGKSSGACFGWFLGTLLIFPLFFPLWLISRPDTQKKLRSKEPPKLCPYCGKYYEDDPYFCPHCNEKVRWK
;
A
#
# COMPACT_ATOMS: atom_id res chain seq x y z
N MET A 1 -17.35 14.35 28.94
CA MET A 1 -16.45 13.17 28.93
C MET A 1 -17.04 11.93 28.25
N LYS A 2 -18.35 11.62 28.42
CA LYS A 2 -18.95 10.38 27.88
C LYS A 2 -19.06 10.28 26.35
N TYR A 3 -19.04 11.38 25.60
CA TYR A 3 -19.11 11.37 24.13
C TYR A 3 -17.75 11.63 23.45
N LEU A 4 -16.69 11.85 24.22
CA LEU A 4 -15.37 12.16 23.69
C LEU A 4 -14.82 11.01 22.83
N TRP A 5 -15.06 9.77 23.24
CA TRP A 5 -14.64 8.58 22.50
C TRP A 5 -15.34 8.44 21.14
N LEU A 6 -16.60 8.90 21.01
CA LEU A 6 -17.31 8.90 19.72
C LEU A 6 -16.68 9.89 18.75
N LEU A 7 -16.32 11.08 19.23
CA LEU A 7 -15.62 12.07 18.40
C LEU A 7 -14.26 11.53 17.93
N ILE A 8 -13.51 10.88 18.82
CA ILE A 8 -12.23 10.22 18.47
C ILE A 8 -12.45 9.13 17.42
N ALA A 9 -13.45 8.28 17.59
CA ALA A 9 -13.77 7.21 16.64
C ALA A 9 -14.13 7.76 15.26
N ILE A 10 -14.90 8.85 15.18
CA ILE A 10 -15.25 9.52 13.93
C ILE A 10 -13.99 10.06 13.23
N VAL A 11 -13.13 10.77 13.97
CA VAL A 11 -11.88 11.32 13.41
C VAL A 11 -10.98 10.20 12.89
N LEU A 12 -10.83 9.10 13.64
CA LEU A 12 -10.04 7.95 13.24
C LEU A 12 -10.66 7.21 12.05
N ALA A 13 -11.98 7.10 11.96
CA ALA A 13 -12.64 6.52 10.79
C ALA A 13 -12.36 7.34 9.53
N PHE A 14 -12.45 8.68 9.59
CA PHE A 14 -12.05 9.56 8.49
C PHE A 14 -10.58 9.41 8.11
N TRP A 15 -9.71 9.25 9.11
CA TRP A 15 -8.30 8.99 8.88
C TRP A 15 -8.09 7.65 8.16
N VAL A 16 -8.75 6.58 8.59
CA VAL A 16 -8.71 5.24 7.96
C VAL A 16 -9.20 5.31 6.52
N TYR A 17 -10.30 6.02 6.24
CA TYR A 17 -10.80 6.23 4.88
C TYR A 17 -9.74 6.88 3.99
N ASN A 18 -9.14 7.97 4.47
CA ASN A 18 -8.11 8.71 3.73
C ASN A 18 -6.83 7.87 3.55
N ASP A 19 -6.42 7.10 4.57
CA ASP A 19 -5.28 6.18 4.49
C ASP A 19 -5.57 5.06 3.46
N ALA A 20 -6.77 4.48 3.45
CA ALA A 20 -7.18 3.48 2.48
C ALA A 20 -7.19 4.00 1.04
N LYS A 21 -7.67 5.23 0.85
CA LYS A 21 -7.68 5.92 -0.44
C LYS A 21 -6.27 6.22 -0.94
N LYS A 22 -5.38 6.71 -0.06
CA LYS A 22 -3.95 6.94 -0.38
C LYS A 22 -3.25 5.64 -0.79
N ARG A 23 -3.62 4.52 -0.16
CA ARG A 23 -3.12 3.18 -0.51
C ARG A 23 -3.74 2.60 -1.77
N GLY A 24 -4.74 3.26 -2.35
CA GLY A 24 -5.36 2.89 -3.62
C GLY A 24 -6.29 1.70 -3.55
N LYS A 25 -6.93 1.46 -2.39
CA LYS A 25 -8.05 0.50 -2.33
C LYS A 25 -9.24 1.04 -3.14
N SER A 26 -10.10 0.13 -3.60
CA SER A 26 -11.34 0.49 -4.30
C SER A 26 -12.26 1.34 -3.40
N SER A 27 -13.12 2.15 -4.01
CA SER A 27 -14.06 3.02 -3.27
C SER A 27 -14.92 2.24 -2.28
N GLY A 28 -15.41 1.06 -2.67
CA GLY A 28 -16.19 0.18 -1.79
C GLY A 28 -15.40 -0.34 -0.59
N ALA A 29 -14.14 -0.73 -0.79
CA ALA A 29 -13.28 -1.15 0.31
C ALA A 29 -12.98 0.02 1.27
N CYS A 30 -12.75 1.24 0.76
CA CYS A 30 -12.54 2.43 1.59
C CYS A 30 -13.75 2.72 2.48
N PHE A 31 -14.97 2.64 1.91
CA PHE A 31 -16.21 2.80 2.68
C PHE A 31 -16.41 1.67 3.70
N GLY A 32 -16.09 0.42 3.35
CA GLY A 32 -16.18 -0.71 4.28
C GLY A 32 -15.27 -0.54 5.49
N TRP A 33 -14.03 -0.08 5.30
CA TRP A 33 -13.10 0.20 6.39
C TRP A 33 -13.54 1.39 7.25
N PHE A 34 -14.04 2.46 6.63
CA PHE A 34 -14.63 3.60 7.34
C PHE A 34 -15.78 3.16 8.26
N LEU A 35 -16.75 2.45 7.70
CA LEU A 35 -17.97 2.06 8.40
C LEU A 35 -17.67 1.02 9.49
N GLY A 36 -16.77 0.07 9.22
CA GLY A 36 -16.31 -0.90 10.20
C GLY A 36 -15.59 -0.26 11.39
N THR A 37 -14.67 0.68 11.14
CA THR A 37 -13.97 1.41 12.21
C THR A 37 -14.93 2.31 13.02
N LEU A 38 -15.95 2.89 12.38
CA LEU A 38 -16.92 3.73 13.06
C LEU A 38 -17.87 2.93 13.97
N LEU A 39 -18.36 1.78 13.50
CA LEU A 39 -19.33 0.96 14.23
C LEU A 39 -18.68 0.01 15.24
N ILE A 40 -17.51 -0.53 14.92
CA ILE A 40 -16.81 -1.56 15.69
C ILE A 40 -15.34 -1.18 15.83
N PHE A 41 -15.10 -0.02 16.44
CA PHE A 41 -13.78 0.59 16.59
C PHE A 41 -12.69 -0.36 17.13
N PRO A 42 -12.90 -1.10 18.25
CA PRO A 42 -11.83 -1.89 18.86
C PRO A 42 -11.34 -3.05 17.97
N LEU A 43 -12.15 -3.52 17.03
CA LEU A 43 -11.81 -4.65 16.16
C LEU A 43 -11.29 -4.18 14.80
N PHE A 44 -12.03 -3.27 14.15
CA PHE A 44 -11.69 -2.87 12.78
C PHE A 44 -10.47 -1.96 12.71
N PHE A 45 -10.21 -1.14 13.73
CA PHE A 45 -9.06 -0.24 13.70
C PHE A 45 -7.71 -1.00 13.76
N PRO A 46 -7.47 -1.93 14.72
CA PRO A 46 -6.26 -2.75 14.69
C PRO A 46 -6.17 -3.63 13.43
N LEU A 47 -7.31 -4.18 13.00
CA LEU A 47 -7.36 -5.00 11.78
C LEU A 47 -6.95 -4.20 10.54
N TRP A 48 -7.40 -2.94 10.42
CA TRP A 48 -6.95 -2.04 9.36
C TRP A 48 -5.44 -1.87 9.40
N LEU A 49 -4.86 -1.59 10.57
CA LEU A 49 -3.42 -1.36 10.72
C LEU A 49 -2.59 -2.58 10.31
N ILE A 50 -3.08 -3.80 10.55
CA ILE A 50 -2.41 -5.04 10.14
C ILE A 50 -2.58 -5.29 8.64
N SER A 51 -3.79 -5.07 8.10
CA SER A 51 -4.12 -5.31 6.69
C SER A 51 -3.67 -4.18 5.75
N ARG A 52 -3.10 -3.09 6.29
CA ARG A 52 -2.71 -1.93 5.49
C ARG A 52 -1.57 -2.32 4.53
N PRO A 53 -1.77 -2.22 3.21
CA PRO A 53 -0.72 -2.55 2.25
C PRO A 53 0.40 -1.52 2.30
N ASP A 54 1.64 -1.96 2.15
CA ASP A 54 2.80 -1.07 2.07
C ASP A 54 2.74 -0.24 0.79
N THR A 55 2.89 1.07 0.94
CA THR A 55 2.92 2.05 -0.15
C THR A 55 4.07 1.77 -1.12
N GLN A 56 5.18 1.19 -0.65
CA GLN A 56 6.36 0.84 -1.46
C GLN A 56 6.06 -0.15 -2.59
N LYS A 57 5.19 -1.14 -2.35
CA LYS A 57 4.85 -2.16 -3.37
C LYS A 57 4.16 -1.58 -4.59
N LYS A 58 3.42 -0.47 -4.42
CA LYS A 58 2.68 0.19 -5.51
C LYS A 58 3.56 1.08 -6.39
N LEU A 59 4.72 1.50 -5.89
CA LEU A 59 5.71 2.27 -6.66
C LEU A 59 6.54 1.33 -7.53
N ARG A 60 7.00 0.19 -6.97
CA ARG A 60 7.76 -0.82 -7.73
C ARG A 60 6.98 -1.37 -8.92
N SER A 61 5.68 -1.65 -8.77
CA SER A 61 4.85 -2.16 -9.87
C SER A 61 4.60 -1.15 -10.99
N LYS A 62 5.02 0.12 -10.83
CA LYS A 62 4.86 1.18 -11.84
C LYS A 62 6.15 1.50 -12.58
N GLU A 63 7.29 0.98 -12.15
CA GLU A 63 8.54 1.19 -12.87
C GLU A 63 8.46 0.44 -14.21
N PRO A 64 8.77 1.11 -15.33
CA PRO A 64 8.79 0.45 -16.62
C PRO A 64 9.85 -0.66 -16.59
N PRO A 65 9.59 -1.80 -17.24
CA PRO A 65 10.56 -2.89 -17.30
C PRO A 65 11.84 -2.36 -17.93
N LYS A 66 12.98 -2.62 -17.28
CA LYS A 66 14.28 -2.14 -17.75
C LYS A 66 14.89 -3.19 -18.69
N LEU A 67 15.55 -2.73 -19.75
CA LEU A 67 16.25 -3.60 -20.70
C LEU A 67 17.66 -3.91 -20.18
N CYS A 68 18.05 -5.18 -20.15
CA CYS A 68 19.43 -5.56 -19.85
C CYS A 68 20.37 -5.19 -21.02
N PRO A 69 21.48 -4.47 -20.77
CA PRO A 69 22.45 -4.15 -21.82
C PRO A 69 23.27 -5.36 -22.31
N TYR A 70 23.31 -6.44 -21.53
CA TYR A 70 24.11 -7.63 -21.86
C TYR A 70 23.32 -8.71 -22.62
N CYS A 71 22.10 -9.02 -22.16
CA CYS A 71 21.29 -10.08 -22.78
C CYS A 71 20.10 -9.56 -23.60
N GLY A 72 19.82 -8.26 -23.58
CA GLY A 72 18.70 -7.66 -24.31
C GLY A 72 17.33 -8.10 -23.82
N LYS A 73 17.21 -8.74 -22.65
CA LYS A 73 15.93 -9.13 -22.05
C LYS A 73 15.44 -8.06 -21.08
N TYR A 74 14.12 -7.90 -21.04
CA TYR A 74 13.44 -7.06 -20.07
C TYR A 74 13.33 -7.77 -18.71
N TYR A 75 13.41 -6.99 -17.64
CA TYR A 75 13.10 -7.44 -16.30
C TYR A 75 12.44 -6.32 -15.50
N GLU A 76 11.65 -6.74 -14.53
CA GLU A 76 11.01 -5.88 -13.55
C GLU A 76 11.98 -5.73 -12.37
N ASP A 77 11.98 -4.57 -11.72
CA ASP A 77 12.85 -4.17 -10.60
C ASP A 77 14.29 -3.71 -10.94
N ASP A 78 14.98 -3.25 -9.89
CA ASP A 78 16.38 -2.81 -9.89
C ASP A 78 17.29 -3.82 -9.12
N PRO A 79 17.47 -5.05 -9.63
CA PRO A 79 18.39 -6.01 -9.06
C PRO A 79 19.85 -5.62 -9.40
N TYR A 80 20.79 -5.92 -8.51
CA TYR A 80 22.23 -5.75 -8.79
C TYR A 80 22.76 -6.72 -9.87
N PHE A 81 22.04 -7.80 -10.14
CA PHE A 81 22.38 -8.82 -11.12
C PHE A 81 21.16 -9.11 -12.00
N CYS A 82 21.36 -9.28 -13.31
CA CYS A 82 20.26 -9.62 -14.22
C CYS A 82 19.76 -11.04 -13.92
N PRO A 83 18.45 -11.28 -13.75
CA PRO A 83 17.90 -12.62 -13.46
C PRO A 83 18.01 -13.59 -14.64
N HIS A 84 18.31 -13.10 -15.84
CA HIS A 84 18.36 -13.91 -17.05
C HIS A 84 19.77 -14.33 -17.47
N CYS A 85 20.77 -13.49 -17.19
CA CYS A 85 22.16 -13.75 -17.59
C CYS A 85 23.14 -13.73 -16.43
N ASN A 86 22.68 -13.43 -15.21
CA ASN A 86 23.49 -13.30 -14.00
C ASN A 86 24.63 -12.27 -14.08
N GLU A 87 24.64 -11.43 -15.12
CA GLU A 87 25.62 -10.36 -15.27
C GLU A 87 25.28 -9.19 -14.34
N LYS A 88 26.31 -8.52 -13.82
CA LYS A 88 26.15 -7.40 -12.90
C LYS A 88 25.64 -6.17 -13.65
N VAL A 89 24.41 -5.76 -13.36
CA VAL A 89 23.82 -4.57 -13.97
C VAL A 89 24.11 -3.36 -13.08
N ARG A 90 24.76 -2.34 -13.66
CA ARG A 90 25.05 -1.07 -12.99
C ARG A 90 24.37 0.03 -13.77
N TRP A 91 23.27 0.56 -13.23
CA TRP A 91 22.62 1.74 -13.77
C TRP A 91 23.52 2.96 -13.56
N LYS A 92 23.69 3.77 -14.60
CA LYS A 92 24.48 5.00 -14.59
C LYS A 92 23.55 6.21 -14.54
#